data_AF-A0A927BSU3-F1
#
_entry.id   AF-A0A927BSU3-F1
#
_cell.length_a   1.000
_cell.length_b   1.000
_cell.length_c   1.000
_cell.angle_alpha   90.00
_cell.angle_beta   90.00
_cell.angle_gamma   90.00
#
_symmetry.space_group_name_H-M   'P 1'
#
loop_
_entity.id
_entity.type
_entity.pdbx_description
1 polymer ?
#
loop_
_entity_poly.entity_id
_entity_poly.type
_entity_poly.pdbx_seq_one_letter_code
_entity_poly.pdbx_strand_id
1 'polypeptide(L)'
;MQASIGTAYEQAHSVWLEHHLTRRTGERRDRLARGHGHGEQLFLETIWWPIRRSLDDLHPEYEVLDWRGRPYYADFAWLPGQWKVIWEIKGYGPHVREMDRRRYCEELNRETFLQALGFRVVSIAYDDLAHRPEAVQSLIRLFISRYLPEQPLMNAQSLIQRETLLLAHRLGRAVRPRDVELQLAVNHRTAVRCLQQLCASGHMRPSRPKQGTRICSYTPSIDAIQAFDRL
;
A
#
# COMPACT_ATOMS: atom_id res chain seq x y z
N MET A 1 -2.50 23.20 -13.83
CA MET A 1 -1.90 22.42 -12.73
C MET A 1 -1.61 20.97 -13.11
N GLN A 2 -2.46 20.27 -13.88
CA GLN A 2 -2.19 18.91 -14.39
C GLN A 2 -0.99 18.82 -15.36
N ALA A 3 -0.79 19.81 -16.24
CA ALA A 3 0.33 19.81 -17.20
C ALA A 3 1.73 19.85 -16.52
N SER A 4 1.83 20.42 -15.31
CA SER A 4 3.09 20.48 -14.54
C SER A 4 3.41 19.17 -13.80
N ILE A 5 2.41 18.31 -13.60
CA ILE A 5 2.59 17.02 -12.91
C ILE A 5 3.10 15.96 -13.89
N GLY A 6 2.63 15.99 -15.15
CA GLY A 6 3.12 15.09 -16.21
C GLY A 6 4.61 15.29 -16.47
N THR A 7 5.06 16.54 -16.61
CA THR A 7 6.47 16.85 -16.88
C THR A 7 7.41 16.43 -15.74
N ALA A 8 7.01 16.60 -14.48
CA ALA A 8 7.81 16.19 -13.34
C ALA A 8 7.93 14.65 -13.23
N TYR A 9 6.85 13.93 -13.52
CA TYR A 9 6.86 12.47 -13.57
C TYR A 9 7.78 11.96 -14.68
N GLU A 10 7.60 12.43 -15.91
CA GLU A 10 8.35 11.98 -17.09
C GLU A 10 9.86 12.17 -16.88
N GLN A 11 10.27 13.31 -16.34
CA GLN A 11 11.67 13.59 -16.01
C GLN A 11 12.19 12.63 -14.94
N ALA A 12 11.47 12.48 -13.83
CA ALA A 12 11.86 11.58 -12.74
C ALA A 12 11.95 10.12 -13.22
N HIS A 13 10.99 9.68 -14.03
CA HIS A 13 10.94 8.35 -14.62
C HIS A 13 12.12 8.11 -15.57
N SER A 14 12.44 9.07 -16.45
CA SER A 14 13.59 8.96 -17.36
C SER A 14 14.90 8.82 -16.59
N VAL A 15 15.13 9.67 -15.59
CA VAL A 15 16.33 9.63 -14.75
C VAL A 15 16.42 8.30 -13.97
N TRP A 16 15.30 7.86 -13.39
CA TRP A 16 15.22 6.62 -12.64
C TRP A 16 15.46 5.38 -13.53
N LEU A 17 14.92 5.36 -14.75
CA LEU A 17 15.11 4.25 -15.67
C LEU A 17 16.57 4.17 -16.14
N GLU A 18 17.17 5.30 -16.52
CA GLU A 18 18.58 5.37 -16.92
C GLU A 18 19.52 4.95 -15.79
N HIS A 19 19.22 5.37 -14.55
CA HIS A 19 19.96 4.95 -13.36
C HIS A 19 19.99 3.43 -13.21
N HIS A 20 18.86 2.74 -13.39
CA HIS A 20 18.82 1.28 -13.30
C HIS A 20 19.46 0.60 -14.51
N LEU A 21 19.29 1.11 -15.73
CA LEU A 21 19.89 0.56 -16.94
C LEU A 21 21.42 0.61 -16.93
N THR A 22 22.00 1.70 -16.43
CA THR A 22 23.46 1.91 -16.38
C THR A 22 24.14 1.05 -15.32
N ARG A 23 23.42 0.66 -14.27
CA ARG A 23 23.97 -0.11 -13.13
C ARG A 23 23.71 -1.62 -13.20
N ARG A 24 22.88 -2.08 -14.14
CA ARG A 24 22.57 -3.49 -14.33
C ARG A 24 23.34 -4.05 -15.52
N THR A 25 23.59 -5.35 -15.49
CA THR A 25 24.22 -6.12 -16.57
C THR A 25 23.45 -7.43 -16.79
N GLY A 26 23.65 -8.07 -17.95
CA GLY A 26 23.01 -9.33 -18.32
C GLY A 26 21.48 -9.25 -18.39
N GLU A 27 20.80 -10.36 -18.09
CA GLU A 27 19.35 -10.50 -18.26
C GLU A 27 18.54 -9.44 -17.49
N ARG A 28 19.00 -9.00 -16.31
CA ARG A 28 18.31 -7.93 -15.54
C ARG A 28 18.27 -6.60 -16.27
N ARG A 29 19.32 -6.29 -17.03
CA ARG A 29 19.40 -5.08 -17.86
C ARG A 29 18.55 -5.27 -19.11
N ASP A 30 18.67 -6.43 -19.76
CA ASP A 30 17.97 -6.71 -21.01
C ASP A 30 16.44 -6.73 -20.80
N ARG A 31 15.98 -7.28 -19.68
CA ARG A 31 14.57 -7.18 -19.24
C ARG A 31 14.10 -5.74 -19.14
N LEU A 32 14.83 -4.93 -18.39
CA LEU A 32 14.48 -3.53 -18.20
C LEU A 32 14.54 -2.73 -19.52
N ALA A 33 15.48 -3.06 -20.40
CA ALA A 33 15.66 -2.41 -21.70
C ALA A 33 14.55 -2.74 -22.70
N ARG A 34 13.88 -3.90 -22.58
CA ARG A 34 12.65 -4.20 -23.32
C ARG A 34 11.50 -3.25 -22.95
N GLY A 35 11.64 -2.54 -21.83
CA GLY A 35 10.70 -1.54 -21.36
C GLY A 35 9.61 -2.14 -20.48
N HIS A 36 8.95 -1.26 -19.74
CA HIS A 36 7.85 -1.63 -18.88
C HIS A 36 6.63 -2.11 -19.67
N GLY A 37 6.00 -3.17 -19.18
CA GLY A 37 4.68 -3.58 -19.63
C GLY A 37 3.64 -2.48 -19.35
N HIS A 38 2.52 -2.51 -20.05
CA HIS A 38 1.49 -1.48 -19.88
C HIS A 38 0.96 -1.38 -18.44
N GLY A 39 0.80 -2.51 -17.74
CA GLY A 39 0.40 -2.51 -16.33
C GLY A 39 1.43 -1.83 -15.41
N GLU A 40 2.72 -2.05 -15.64
CA GLU A 40 3.80 -1.45 -14.85
C GLU A 40 3.85 0.07 -15.02
N GLN A 41 3.73 0.56 -16.26
CA GLN A 41 3.63 1.99 -16.56
C GLN A 41 2.41 2.60 -15.88
N LEU A 42 1.25 1.96 -16.02
CA LEU A 42 0.01 2.42 -15.43
C LEU A 42 0.09 2.47 -13.90
N PHE A 43 0.77 1.51 -13.27
CA PHE A 43 1.00 1.50 -11.82
C PHE A 43 1.85 2.69 -11.38
N LEU A 44 2.95 2.95 -12.08
CA LEU A 44 3.81 4.09 -11.78
C LEU A 44 3.06 5.42 -11.91
N GLU A 45 2.32 5.60 -13.00
CA GLU A 45 1.61 6.84 -13.33
C GLU A 45 0.41 7.11 -12.43
N THR A 46 -0.44 6.10 -12.23
CA THR A 46 -1.75 6.29 -11.60
C THR A 46 -1.76 5.96 -10.13
N ILE A 47 -0.80 5.18 -9.63
CA ILE A 47 -0.78 4.74 -8.23
C ILE A 47 0.46 5.22 -7.50
N TRP A 48 1.65 4.80 -7.94
CA TRP A 48 2.87 5.06 -7.20
C TRP A 48 3.21 6.55 -7.16
N TRP A 49 3.29 7.22 -8.31
CA TRP A 49 3.66 8.62 -8.39
C TRP A 49 2.68 9.54 -7.65
N PRO A 50 1.33 9.38 -7.77
CA PRO A 50 0.37 10.15 -6.98
C PRO A 50 0.49 9.96 -5.47
N ILE A 51 0.97 8.80 -5.00
CA ILE A 51 1.14 8.51 -3.57
C ILE A 51 2.49 9.00 -3.04
N ARG A 52 3.58 8.71 -3.74
CA ARG A 52 4.96 8.88 -3.23
C ARG A 52 5.66 10.12 -3.75
N ARG A 53 5.30 10.62 -4.94
CA ARG A 53 5.96 11.76 -5.63
C ARG A 53 7.49 11.60 -5.73
N SER A 54 7.96 10.35 -5.72
CA SER A 54 9.36 9.95 -5.81
C SER A 54 9.44 8.49 -6.25
N LEU A 55 10.52 8.13 -6.92
CA LEU A 55 10.87 6.75 -7.30
C LEU A 55 12.05 6.21 -6.48
N ASP A 56 12.42 6.91 -5.40
CA ASP A 56 13.48 6.48 -4.48
C ASP A 56 13.16 5.13 -3.86
N ASP A 57 14.21 4.31 -3.73
CA ASP A 57 14.17 2.94 -3.24
C ASP A 57 13.25 2.01 -4.05
N LEU A 58 12.69 2.45 -5.18
CA LEU A 58 11.89 1.62 -6.08
C LEU A 58 12.80 1.02 -7.16
N HIS A 59 12.79 -0.31 -7.27
CA HIS A 59 13.57 -1.06 -8.23
C HIS A 59 12.63 -1.77 -9.20
N PRO A 60 12.67 -1.47 -10.51
CA PRO A 60 11.89 -2.17 -11.51
C PRO A 60 12.48 -3.55 -11.80
N GLU A 61 11.68 -4.51 -12.27
CA GLU A 61 12.15 -5.84 -12.74
C GLU A 61 13.17 -6.44 -11.76
N TYR A 62 12.79 -6.48 -10.48
CA TYR A 62 13.68 -6.83 -9.39
C TYR A 62 13.91 -8.34 -9.35
N GLU A 63 15.15 -8.74 -9.56
CA GLU A 63 15.55 -10.13 -9.54
C GLU A 63 15.81 -10.65 -8.14
N VAL A 64 15.21 -11.79 -7.83
CA VAL A 64 15.46 -12.61 -6.64
C VAL A 64 15.79 -14.03 -7.09
N LEU A 65 16.88 -14.61 -6.58
CA LEU A 65 17.23 -16.00 -6.86
C LEU A 65 16.49 -16.93 -5.90
N ASP A 66 15.82 -17.96 -6.45
CA ASP A 66 15.18 -19.02 -5.67
C ASP A 66 16.23 -19.93 -4.98
N TRP A 67 15.78 -20.81 -4.08
CA TRP A 67 16.64 -21.77 -3.36
C TRP A 67 17.31 -22.81 -4.27
N ARG A 68 16.99 -22.82 -5.57
CA ARG A 68 17.58 -23.66 -6.62
C ARG A 68 18.43 -22.84 -7.59
N GLY A 69 18.68 -21.56 -7.30
CA GLY A 69 19.45 -20.64 -8.13
C GLY A 69 18.72 -20.13 -9.38
N ARG A 70 17.40 -20.31 -9.50
CA ARG A 70 16.62 -19.81 -10.63
C ARG A 70 16.14 -18.38 -10.35
N PRO A 71 16.27 -17.47 -11.32
CA PRO A 71 15.85 -16.09 -11.12
C PRO A 71 14.32 -15.97 -11.19
N TYR A 72 13.77 -15.19 -10.26
CA TYR A 72 12.42 -14.64 -10.29
C TYR A 72 12.52 -13.13 -10.46
N TYR A 73 11.74 -12.58 -11.38
CA TYR A 73 11.63 -11.14 -11.57
C TYR A 73 10.29 -10.70 -11.02
N ALA A 74 10.32 -9.70 -10.14
CA ALA A 74 9.15 -9.01 -9.66
C ALA A 74 9.02 -7.67 -10.39
N ASP A 75 7.80 -7.22 -10.66
CA ASP A 75 7.55 -5.97 -11.40
C ASP A 75 8.23 -4.79 -10.69
N PHE A 76 8.03 -4.68 -9.37
CA PHE A 76 8.77 -3.72 -8.55
C PHE A 76 9.15 -4.27 -7.18
N ALA A 77 10.33 -3.87 -6.69
CA ALA A 77 10.70 -3.96 -5.29
C ALA A 77 10.87 -2.56 -4.70
N TRP A 78 10.20 -2.27 -3.59
CA TRP A 78 10.42 -1.07 -2.80
C TRP A 78 11.20 -1.42 -1.52
N LEU A 79 12.40 -0.86 -1.40
CA LEU A 79 13.41 -1.25 -0.42
C LEU A 79 13.88 -0.08 0.49
N PRO A 80 12.97 0.64 1.19
CA PRO A 80 13.36 1.78 2.01
C PRO A 80 13.99 1.31 3.33
N GLY A 81 15.32 1.43 3.44
CA GLY A 81 16.06 1.01 4.62
C GLY A 81 15.91 -0.49 4.89
N GLN A 82 15.24 -0.86 5.99
CA GLN A 82 15.09 -2.27 6.40
C GLN A 82 13.86 -2.95 5.81
N TRP A 83 12.94 -2.21 5.20
CA TRP A 83 11.71 -2.77 4.67
C TRP A 83 11.90 -3.34 3.27
N LYS A 84 11.21 -4.44 2.99
CA LYS A 84 11.25 -5.12 1.70
C LYS A 84 9.83 -5.38 1.23
N VAL A 85 9.38 -4.65 0.21
CA VAL A 85 8.04 -4.82 -0.36
C VAL A 85 8.18 -5.18 -1.83
N ILE A 86 7.43 -6.18 -2.28
CA ILE A 86 7.30 -6.54 -3.69
C ILE A 86 5.90 -6.14 -4.17
N TRP A 87 5.83 -5.43 -5.29
CA TRP A 87 4.58 -5.12 -5.98
C TRP A 87 4.47 -5.97 -7.24
N GLU A 88 3.34 -6.65 -7.40
CA GLU A 88 3.06 -7.53 -8.54
C GLU A 88 1.75 -7.13 -9.19
N ILE A 89 1.76 -6.86 -10.47
CA ILE A 89 0.60 -6.50 -11.27
C ILE A 89 0.17 -7.75 -12.03
N LYS A 90 -0.96 -8.32 -11.60
CA LYS A 90 -1.47 -9.60 -12.12
C LYS A 90 -2.62 -9.35 -13.08
N GLY A 91 -2.43 -9.69 -14.36
CA GLY A 91 -3.50 -9.77 -15.36
C GLY A 91 -4.31 -11.07 -15.28
N TYR A 92 -5.63 -11.01 -15.44
CA TYR A 92 -6.51 -12.20 -15.35
C TYR A 92 -6.19 -13.26 -16.42
N GLY A 93 -5.93 -12.85 -17.66
CA GLY A 93 -5.59 -13.80 -18.74
C GLY A 93 -4.35 -14.65 -18.42
N PRO A 94 -3.17 -14.03 -18.30
CA PRO A 94 -1.92 -14.75 -18.05
C PRO A 94 -1.87 -15.47 -16.70
N HIS A 95 -2.48 -14.90 -15.65
CA HIS A 95 -2.35 -15.44 -14.29
C HIS A 95 -3.51 -16.33 -13.83
N VAL A 96 -4.63 -16.37 -14.56
CA VAL A 96 -5.78 -17.21 -14.19
C VAL A 96 -6.23 -18.06 -15.36
N ARG A 97 -6.50 -17.46 -16.52
CA ARG A 97 -7.09 -18.18 -17.67
C ARG A 97 -6.11 -19.15 -18.34
N GLU A 98 -4.85 -18.74 -18.45
CA GLU A 98 -3.77 -19.51 -19.09
C GLU A 98 -2.91 -20.29 -18.08
N MET A 99 -3.31 -20.26 -16.81
CA MET A 99 -2.59 -20.89 -15.71
C MET A 99 -2.75 -22.41 -15.76
N ASP A 100 -1.62 -23.13 -15.82
CA ASP A 100 -1.60 -24.58 -15.63
C ASP A 100 -1.29 -24.96 -14.16
N ARG A 101 -1.51 -26.23 -13.80
CA ARG A 101 -1.31 -26.72 -12.43
C ARG A 101 0.13 -26.53 -11.93
N ARG A 102 1.12 -26.65 -12.81
CA ARG A 102 2.52 -26.54 -12.44
C ARG A 102 2.87 -25.08 -12.17
N ARG A 103 2.48 -24.16 -13.06
CA ARG A 103 2.66 -22.72 -12.88
C ARG A 103 1.96 -22.22 -11.63
N TYR A 104 0.76 -22.73 -11.33
CA TYR A 104 0.06 -22.40 -10.10
C TYR A 104 0.88 -22.77 -8.85
N CYS A 105 1.41 -23.99 -8.78
CA CYS A 105 2.29 -24.40 -7.70
C CYS A 105 3.59 -23.57 -7.65
N GLU A 106 4.16 -23.22 -8.81
CA GLU A 106 5.36 -22.39 -8.90
C GLU A 106 5.11 -20.96 -8.39
N GLU A 107 3.97 -20.33 -8.71
CA GLU A 107 3.58 -19.02 -8.19
C GLU A 107 3.38 -19.03 -6.66
N LEU A 108 2.69 -20.05 -6.11
CA LEU A 108 2.50 -20.16 -4.66
C LEU A 108 3.83 -20.39 -3.91
N ASN A 109 4.69 -21.24 -4.47
CA ASN A 109 6.02 -21.49 -3.91
C ASN A 109 6.89 -20.22 -3.98
N ARG A 110 6.81 -19.47 -5.08
CA ARG A 110 7.48 -18.18 -5.26
C ARG A 110 7.02 -17.18 -4.21
N GLU A 111 5.73 -17.00 -4.01
CA GLU A 111 5.20 -16.08 -3.00
C GLU A 111 5.66 -16.48 -1.59
N THR A 112 5.56 -17.77 -1.26
CA THR A 112 6.02 -18.32 0.03
C THR A 112 7.52 -18.06 0.24
N PHE A 113 8.33 -18.27 -0.79
CA PHE A 113 9.77 -18.04 -0.72
C PHE A 113 10.11 -16.56 -0.52
N LEU A 114 9.44 -15.64 -1.23
CA LEU A 114 9.64 -14.20 -1.04
C LEU A 114 9.27 -13.78 0.39
N GLN A 115 8.14 -14.28 0.92
CA GLN A 115 7.75 -14.04 2.32
C GLN A 115 8.80 -14.57 3.31
N ALA A 116 9.36 -15.76 3.06
CA ALA A 116 10.41 -16.34 3.90
C ALA A 116 11.70 -15.50 3.89
N LEU A 117 12.02 -14.82 2.79
CA LEU A 117 13.13 -13.86 2.70
C LEU A 117 12.85 -12.49 3.35
N GLY A 118 11.66 -12.33 3.94
CA GLY A 118 11.20 -11.11 4.61
C GLY A 118 10.57 -10.09 3.67
N PHE A 119 10.29 -10.43 2.41
CA PHE A 119 9.52 -9.56 1.53
C PHE A 119 8.04 -9.59 1.91
N ARG A 120 7.40 -8.43 1.85
CA ARG A 120 5.95 -8.31 1.84
C ARG A 120 5.49 -8.23 0.40
N VAL A 121 4.92 -9.32 -0.10
CA VAL A 121 4.41 -9.40 -1.48
C VAL A 121 2.99 -8.83 -1.51
N VAL A 122 2.74 -7.89 -2.42
CA VAL A 122 1.43 -7.28 -2.65
C VAL A 122 1.05 -7.44 -4.12
N SER A 123 0.06 -8.30 -4.36
CA SER A 123 -0.51 -8.51 -5.69
C SER A 123 -1.65 -7.52 -5.95
N ILE A 124 -1.61 -6.88 -7.11
CA ILE A 124 -2.56 -5.88 -7.59
C ILE A 124 -3.16 -6.42 -8.88
N ALA A 125 -4.48 -6.48 -8.97
CA ALA A 125 -5.14 -6.86 -10.21
C ALA A 125 -4.99 -5.74 -11.25
N TYR A 126 -4.56 -6.10 -12.47
CA TYR A 126 -4.47 -5.15 -13.57
C TYR A 126 -5.82 -4.46 -13.85
N ASP A 127 -6.94 -5.19 -13.76
CA ASP A 127 -8.27 -4.62 -14.02
C ASP A 127 -8.65 -3.55 -12.99
N ASP A 128 -8.21 -3.69 -11.74
CA ASP A 128 -8.43 -2.67 -10.71
C ASP A 128 -7.56 -1.45 -10.93
N LEU A 129 -6.32 -1.67 -11.37
CA LEU A 129 -5.42 -0.60 -11.77
C LEU A 129 -6.00 0.20 -12.96
N ALA A 130 -6.59 -0.48 -13.94
CA ALA A 130 -7.15 0.13 -15.14
C ALA A 130 -8.50 0.81 -14.95
N HIS A 131 -9.37 0.26 -14.09
CA HIS A 131 -10.77 0.70 -14.01
C HIS A 131 -11.17 1.28 -12.66
N ARG A 132 -10.40 1.03 -11.59
CA ARG A 132 -10.70 1.47 -10.22
C ARG A 132 -9.44 1.95 -9.47
N PRO A 133 -8.62 2.83 -10.07
CA PRO A 133 -7.33 3.22 -9.49
C PRO A 133 -7.46 3.88 -8.11
N GLU A 134 -8.57 4.55 -7.79
CA GLU A 134 -8.80 5.19 -6.48
C GLU A 134 -8.90 4.15 -5.35
N ALA A 135 -9.49 2.99 -5.64
CA ALA A 135 -9.58 1.89 -4.68
C ALA A 135 -8.18 1.30 -4.43
N VAL A 136 -7.40 1.10 -5.49
CA VAL A 136 -6.01 0.63 -5.40
C VAL A 136 -5.16 1.63 -4.63
N GLN A 137 -5.27 2.94 -4.92
CA GLN A 137 -4.56 3.98 -4.19
C GLN A 137 -4.86 3.94 -2.70
N SER A 138 -6.14 3.82 -2.31
CA SER A 138 -6.55 3.76 -0.92
C SER A 138 -5.91 2.57 -0.19
N LEU A 139 -5.91 1.39 -0.82
CA LEU A 139 -5.29 0.18 -0.26
C LEU A 139 -3.77 0.29 -0.16
N ILE A 140 -3.11 0.85 -1.16
CA ILE A 140 -1.66 1.03 -1.15
C ILE A 140 -1.23 2.07 -0.13
N ARG A 141 -1.94 3.20 0.00
CA ARG A 141 -1.67 4.18 1.06
C ARG A 141 -1.82 3.55 2.44
N LEU A 142 -2.90 2.80 2.66
CA LEU A 142 -3.11 2.04 3.89
C LEU A 142 -1.94 1.09 4.16
N PHE A 143 -1.48 0.36 3.15
CA PHE A 143 -0.36 -0.55 3.26
C PHE A 143 0.94 0.19 3.62
N ILE A 144 1.33 1.20 2.82
CA ILE A 144 2.58 1.97 2.95
C ILE A 144 2.65 2.74 4.27
N SER A 145 1.51 3.16 4.84
CA SER A 145 1.45 3.90 6.11
C SER A 145 2.13 3.20 7.29
N ARG A 146 2.34 1.88 7.18
CA ARG A 146 3.01 1.03 8.18
C ARG A 146 4.53 0.96 8.03
N TYR A 147 5.06 1.31 6.86
CA TYR A 147 6.47 1.10 6.49
C TYR A 147 7.26 2.40 6.39
N LEU A 148 6.58 3.53 6.19
CA LEU A 148 7.26 4.81 6.29
C LEU A 148 7.60 5.06 7.78
N PRO A 149 8.88 5.35 8.12
CA PRO A 149 9.15 6.01 9.38
C PRO A 149 8.24 7.23 9.46
N GLU A 150 7.66 7.48 10.64
CA GLU A 150 6.77 8.61 10.90
C GLU A 150 7.23 9.79 10.06
N GLN A 151 6.36 10.28 9.15
CA GLN A 151 6.69 11.53 8.50
C GLN A 151 7.05 12.50 9.63
N PRO A 152 8.18 13.22 9.57
CA PRO A 152 8.58 14.15 10.63
C PRO A 152 7.57 15.29 10.88
N LEU A 153 6.40 15.23 10.23
CA LEU A 153 5.29 16.17 10.24
C LEU A 153 3.98 15.58 10.81
N MET A 154 3.86 14.27 11.04
CA MET A 154 2.65 13.72 11.68
C MET A 154 2.73 13.94 13.18
N ASN A 155 1.89 14.84 13.70
CA ASN A 155 1.78 15.05 15.13
C ASN A 155 1.15 13.83 15.83
N ALA A 156 1.39 13.67 17.13
CA ALA A 156 0.88 12.54 17.89
C ALA A 156 -0.66 12.37 17.79
N GLN A 157 -1.40 13.46 17.54
CA GLN A 157 -2.85 13.41 17.39
C GLN A 157 -3.28 12.73 16.08
N SER A 158 -2.61 13.02 14.95
CA SER A 158 -2.94 12.36 13.68
C SER A 158 -2.59 10.87 13.71
N LEU A 159 -1.49 10.49 14.36
CA LEU A 159 -1.13 9.10 14.59
C LEU A 159 -2.22 8.36 15.40
N ILE A 160 -2.69 8.93 16.51
CA ILE A 160 -3.76 8.33 17.31
C ILE A 160 -5.05 8.19 16.48
N GLN A 161 -5.39 9.19 15.67
CA GLN A 161 -6.57 9.14 14.81
C GLN A 161 -6.48 8.02 13.76
N ARG A 162 -5.33 7.93 13.08
CA ARG A 162 -5.03 6.89 12.10
C ARG A 162 -5.11 5.50 12.72
N GLU A 163 -4.43 5.28 13.85
CA GLU A 163 -4.43 3.99 14.53
C GLU A 163 -5.81 3.62 15.11
N THR A 164 -6.62 4.60 15.49
CA THR A 164 -8.01 4.37 15.90
C THR A 164 -8.88 3.89 14.73
N LEU A 165 -8.69 4.46 13.53
CA LEU A 165 -9.37 3.97 12.32
C LEU A 165 -8.92 2.54 11.98
N LEU A 166 -7.62 2.25 12.05
CA LEU A 166 -7.10 0.91 11.84
C LEU A 166 -7.64 -0.09 12.87
N LEU A 167 -7.76 0.33 14.13
CA LEU A 167 -8.34 -0.48 15.19
C LEU A 167 -9.81 -0.82 14.89
N ALA A 168 -10.59 0.14 14.38
CA ALA A 168 -11.97 -0.09 14.00
C ALA A 168 -12.13 -1.20 12.96
N HIS A 169 -11.28 -1.19 11.94
CA HIS A 169 -11.28 -2.21 10.89
C HIS A 169 -10.82 -3.57 11.43
N ARG A 170 -9.80 -3.60 12.30
CA ARG A 170 -9.32 -4.84 12.93
C ARG A 170 -10.35 -5.49 13.84
N LEU A 171 -11.11 -4.70 14.59
CA LEU A 171 -12.09 -5.21 15.55
C LEU A 171 -13.39 -5.71 14.87
N GLY A 172 -13.72 -5.23 13.67
CA GLY A 172 -14.95 -5.61 12.97
C GLY A 172 -16.24 -5.23 13.73
N ARG A 173 -16.15 -4.36 14.74
CA ARG A 173 -17.26 -3.87 15.57
C ARG A 173 -17.07 -2.40 15.92
N ALA A 174 -18.13 -1.77 16.43
CA ALA A 174 -18.06 -0.42 16.94
C ALA A 174 -16.98 -0.30 18.05
N VAL A 175 -16.13 0.72 17.95
CA VAL A 175 -15.00 1.01 18.81
C VAL A 175 -15.47 1.80 20.03
N ARG A 176 -15.10 1.38 21.23
CA ARG A 176 -15.36 2.11 22.47
C ARG A 176 -14.12 2.93 22.85
N PRO A 177 -14.25 4.04 23.60
CA PRO A 177 -13.09 4.75 24.15
C PRO A 177 -12.10 3.83 24.85
N ARG A 178 -12.60 2.82 25.58
CA ARG A 178 -11.78 1.81 26.26
C ARG A 178 -10.94 0.95 25.32
N ASP A 179 -11.43 0.65 24.11
CA ASP A 179 -10.64 -0.08 23.12
C ASP A 179 -9.43 0.76 22.67
N VAL A 180 -9.64 2.07 22.48
CA VAL A 180 -8.58 3.02 22.09
C VAL A 180 -7.56 3.20 23.22
N GLU A 181 -8.01 3.34 24.46
CA GLU A 181 -7.14 3.42 25.64
C GLU A 181 -6.21 2.21 25.72
N LEU A 182 -6.77 1.00 25.62
CA LEU A 182 -6.02 -0.23 25.79
C LEU A 182 -5.06 -0.49 24.63
N GLN A 183 -5.48 -0.20 23.40
CA GLN A 183 -4.71 -0.56 22.20
C GLN A 183 -3.66 0.48 21.84
N LEU A 184 -3.88 1.76 22.15
CA LEU A 184 -2.96 2.87 21.83
C LEU A 184 -2.24 3.42 23.06
N ALA A 185 -2.46 2.83 24.25
CA ALA A 185 -1.87 3.25 25.52
C ALA A 185 -2.06 4.75 25.83
N VAL A 186 -3.24 5.29 25.49
CA VAL A 186 -3.61 6.69 25.76
C VAL A 186 -4.61 6.79 26.90
N ASN A 187 -4.64 7.95 27.59
CA ASN A 187 -5.64 8.18 28.62
C ASN A 187 -7.07 8.33 28.04
N HIS A 188 -8.07 8.14 28.90
CA HIS A 188 -9.48 8.20 28.52
C HIS A 188 -9.88 9.52 27.83
N ARG A 189 -9.39 10.67 28.32
CA ARG A 189 -9.69 11.99 27.75
C ARG A 189 -9.18 12.10 26.32
N THR A 190 -7.98 11.61 26.04
CA THR A 190 -7.38 11.58 24.70
C THR A 190 -8.16 10.66 23.77
N ALA A 191 -8.53 9.46 24.24
CA ALA A 191 -9.34 8.51 23.47
C ALA A 191 -10.69 9.10 23.04
N VAL A 192 -11.43 9.70 23.98
CA VAL A 192 -12.72 10.34 23.70
C VAL A 192 -12.57 11.51 22.72
N ARG A 193 -11.57 12.37 22.92
CA ARG A 193 -11.29 13.50 22.01
C ARG A 193 -11.00 13.03 20.58
N CYS A 194 -10.18 11.98 20.44
CA CYS A 194 -9.86 11.39 19.15
C CYS A 194 -11.13 10.91 18.41
N LEU A 195 -11.97 10.13 19.09
CA LEU A 195 -13.21 9.60 18.51
C LEU A 195 -14.19 10.72 18.13
N GLN A 196 -14.29 11.77 18.94
CA GLN A 196 -15.11 12.95 18.63
C GLN A 196 -14.60 13.70 17.40
N GLN A 197 -13.28 13.88 17.26
CA GLN A 197 -12.68 14.54 16.10
C GLN A 197 -12.89 13.72 14.83
N LEU A 198 -12.73 12.40 14.88
CA LEU A 198 -13.01 11.50 13.76
C LEU A 198 -14.50 11.49 13.36
N CYS A 199 -15.41 11.72 14.32
CA CYS A 199 -16.81 11.96 14.01
C CYS A 199 -17.04 13.31 13.35
N ALA A 200 -16.43 14.37 13.87
CA ALA A 200 -16.56 15.72 13.32
C ALA A 200 -16.03 15.81 11.87
N SER A 201 -14.99 15.04 11.56
CA SER A 201 -14.45 14.93 10.19
C SER A 201 -15.16 13.90 9.30
N GLY A 202 -16.19 13.21 9.82
CA GLY A 202 -17.03 12.27 9.06
C GLY A 202 -16.42 10.87 8.85
N HIS A 203 -15.28 10.56 9.47
CA HIS A 203 -14.63 9.24 9.37
C HIS A 203 -15.23 8.19 10.31
N MET A 204 -15.92 8.64 11.37
CA MET A 204 -16.68 7.76 12.25
C MET A 204 -18.08 8.30 12.48
N ARG A 205 -18.97 7.41 12.93
CA ARG A 205 -20.33 7.76 13.35
C ARG A 205 -20.56 7.24 14.77
N PRO A 206 -21.15 8.05 15.67
CA PRO A 206 -21.52 7.56 16.99
C PRO A 206 -22.62 6.52 16.86
N SER A 207 -22.41 5.35 17.46
CA SER A 207 -23.41 4.30 17.59
C SER A 207 -24.01 4.34 19.00
N ARG A 208 -25.34 4.40 19.06
CA ARG A 208 -26.09 4.35 20.31
C ARG A 208 -26.37 2.88 20.67
N PRO A 209 -26.11 2.44 21.91
CA PRO A 209 -26.55 1.11 22.34
C PRO A 209 -28.09 1.02 22.28
N LYS A 210 -28.62 -0.19 22.04
CA LYS A 210 -30.07 -0.46 21.99
C LYS A 210 -30.80 -0.13 23.32
N GLN A 211 -30.08 -0.10 24.44
CA GLN A 211 -30.55 0.36 25.74
C GLN A 211 -29.48 1.27 26.36
N GLY A 212 -29.78 2.57 26.48
CA GLY A 212 -28.91 3.58 27.10
C GLY A 212 -28.83 4.89 26.31
N THR A 213 -28.81 6.02 27.00
CA THR A 213 -28.79 7.38 26.43
C THR A 213 -27.39 7.92 26.13
N ARG A 214 -26.32 7.29 26.64
CA ARG A 214 -24.93 7.73 26.41
C ARG A 214 -24.34 7.08 25.15
N ILE A 215 -23.63 7.88 24.34
CA ILE A 215 -22.85 7.40 23.19
C ILE A 215 -21.70 6.55 23.74
N CYS A 216 -21.73 5.24 23.49
CA CYS A 216 -20.77 4.29 24.07
C CYS A 216 -19.83 3.67 23.05
N SER A 217 -20.05 3.88 21.74
CA SER A 217 -19.26 3.25 20.69
C SER A 217 -19.34 4.01 19.36
N TYR A 218 -18.37 3.80 18.49
CA TYR A 218 -18.19 4.53 17.24
C TYR A 218 -17.93 3.55 16.10
N THR A 219 -18.63 3.70 14.97
CA THR A 219 -18.49 2.84 13.80
C THR A 219 -17.79 3.61 12.68
N PRO A 220 -16.82 3.02 11.95
CA PRO A 220 -16.22 3.69 10.80
C PRO A 220 -17.27 3.98 9.72
N SER A 221 -17.15 5.13 9.05
CA SER A 221 -17.93 5.40 7.85
C SER A 221 -17.43 4.57 6.67
N ILE A 222 -18.24 4.39 5.63
CA ILE A 222 -17.86 3.62 4.43
C ILE A 222 -16.61 4.24 3.77
N ASP A 223 -16.46 5.57 3.85
CA ASP A 223 -15.36 6.31 3.25
C ASP A 223 -14.15 6.48 4.20
N ALA A 224 -14.19 5.88 5.39
CA ALA A 224 -13.14 6.01 6.40
C ALA A 224 -11.77 5.51 5.93
N ILE A 225 -11.73 4.58 4.96
CA ILE A 225 -10.49 4.09 4.34
C ILE A 225 -9.92 5.14 3.36
N GLN A 226 -10.76 5.89 2.67
CA GLN A 226 -10.34 6.94 1.74
C GLN A 226 -9.85 8.21 2.48
N ALA A 227 -10.20 8.33 3.76
CA ALA A 227 -9.82 9.44 4.61
C ALA A 227 -8.35 9.43 5.06
N PHE A 228 -7.65 8.30 4.91
CA PHE A 228 -6.23 8.17 5.26
C PHE A 228 -5.34 9.16 4.49
N ASP A 229 -5.84 9.73 3.38
CA ASP A 229 -5.15 10.73 2.57
C ASP A 229 -5.05 12.12 3.24
N ARG A 230 -5.83 12.36 4.31
CA ARG A 230 -6.00 13.70 4.92
C ARG A 230 -5.65 13.77 6.41
N LEU A 231 -5.24 12.65 7.01
CA LEU A 231 -4.86 12.52 8.42
C LEU A 231 -3.35 12.26 8.51
#